data_AF-A0A6L9YYS7-F1
#
_entry.id   AF-A0A6L9YYS7-F1
#
_cell.length_a   1.000
_cell.length_b   1.000
_cell.length_c   1.000
_cell.angle_alpha   90.00
_cell.angle_beta   90.00
_cell.angle_gamma   90.00
#
_symmetry.space_group_name_H-M   'P 1'
#
loop_
_entity.id
_entity.type
_entity.pdbx_description
1 polymer ?
#
loop_
_entity_poly.entity_id
_entity_poly.type
_entity_poly.pdbx_seq_one_letter_code
_entity_poly.pdbx_strand_id
1 'polypeptide(L)'
;MSNYFSSYLNYLPANFQEDPFVGRFLLAFERVMSGFLPRDTDDPNPEQLALEEYIDRIPTYFNPYNHPDLPVESEIAPTEFIPWLASWVALSLRDDWNEETKRRFISNIVPLYRQRGTKAGVKQML
;
A
#
# COMPACT_ATOMS: atom_id res chain seq x y z
N MET A 1 -17.43 28.15 -11.06
CA MET A 1 -17.16 27.94 -9.63
C MET A 1 -18.34 27.19 -9.06
N SER A 2 -18.26 25.87 -9.17
CA SER A 2 -19.22 24.93 -8.60
C SER A 2 -19.33 25.19 -7.08
N ASN A 3 -20.55 25.39 -6.60
CA ASN A 3 -20.85 25.89 -5.26
C ASN A 3 -20.83 24.75 -4.22
N TYR A 4 -19.78 23.94 -4.23
CA TYR A 4 -19.61 22.81 -3.31
C TYR A 4 -18.86 23.26 -2.06
N PHE A 5 -19.30 22.77 -0.89
CA PHE A 5 -18.58 22.90 0.38
C PHE A 5 -17.94 21.57 0.71
N SER A 6 -16.80 21.60 1.39
CA SER A 6 -16.08 20.41 1.81
C SER A 6 -16.91 19.53 2.75
N SER A 7 -16.87 18.21 2.53
CA SER A 7 -17.50 17.25 3.44
C SER A 7 -16.87 17.27 4.83
N TYR A 8 -15.65 17.79 4.94
CA TYR A 8 -14.91 17.85 6.20
C TYR A 8 -15.52 18.81 7.23
N LEU A 9 -16.43 19.70 6.81
CA LEU A 9 -17.20 20.52 7.74
C LEU A 9 -17.95 19.66 8.77
N ASN A 10 -18.42 18.47 8.38
CA ASN A 10 -19.14 17.56 9.27
C ASN A 10 -18.30 17.07 10.46
N TYR A 11 -16.96 17.15 10.35
CA TYR A 11 -16.03 16.76 11.41
C TYR A 11 -15.61 17.93 12.32
N LEU A 12 -16.03 19.17 12.01
CA LEU A 12 -15.73 20.34 12.83
C LEU A 12 -16.82 20.60 13.89
N PRO A 13 -16.48 21.34 14.97
CA PRO A 13 -17.48 21.82 15.93
C PRO A 13 -18.59 22.66 15.27
N ALA A 14 -19.79 22.63 15.85
CA ALA A 14 -21.01 23.24 15.26
C ALA A 14 -20.85 24.71 14.84
N ASN A 15 -20.06 25.51 15.57
CA ASN A 15 -19.84 26.92 15.26
C ASN A 15 -19.06 27.18 13.96
N PHE A 16 -18.42 26.16 13.39
CA PHE A 16 -17.68 26.25 12.12
C PHE A 16 -18.38 25.56 10.94
N GLN A 17 -19.42 24.77 11.20
CA GLN A 17 -20.13 24.00 10.15
C GLN A 17 -20.93 24.90 9.20
N GLU A 18 -21.41 26.04 9.70
CA GLU A 18 -22.22 26.99 8.93
C GLU A 18 -21.37 28.07 8.22
N ASP A 19 -20.05 28.11 8.45
CA ASP A 19 -19.17 29.13 7.88
C ASP A 19 -18.81 28.82 6.41
N PRO A 20 -19.30 29.62 5.44
CA PRO A 20 -19.06 29.38 4.02
C PRO A 20 -17.58 29.52 3.62
N PHE A 21 -16.80 30.34 4.34
CA PHE A 21 -15.36 30.47 4.08
C PHE A 21 -14.63 29.19 4.45
N VAL A 22 -14.90 28.65 5.64
CA VAL A 22 -14.27 27.40 6.12
C VAL A 22 -14.57 26.25 5.17
N GLY A 23 -15.83 26.14 4.71
CA GLY A 23 -16.22 25.10 3.77
C GLY A 23 -15.46 25.12 2.46
N ARG A 24 -15.11 26.32 1.95
CA ARG A 24 -14.30 26.49 0.74
C ARG A 24 -12.81 26.29 1.01
N PHE A 25 -12.32 26.76 2.15
CA PHE A 25 -10.93 26.58 2.57
C PHE A 25 -10.57 25.09 2.70
N LEU A 26 -11.46 24.29 3.28
CA LEU A 26 -11.24 22.85 3.47
C LEU A 26 -11.21 22.04 2.18
N LEU A 27 -11.77 22.54 1.06
CA LEU A 27 -11.73 21.83 -0.22
C LEU A 27 -10.29 21.51 -0.67
N ALA A 28 -9.35 22.42 -0.42
CA ALA A 28 -7.94 22.19 -0.74
C ALA A 28 -7.36 21.02 0.09
N PHE A 29 -7.77 20.88 1.35
CA PHE A 29 -7.31 19.81 2.23
C PHE A 29 -7.99 18.49 1.89
N GLU A 30 -9.30 18.49 1.67
CA GLU A 30 -10.06 17.31 1.26
C GLU A 30 -9.50 16.74 -0.05
N ARG A 31 -9.16 17.61 -1.01
CA ARG A 31 -8.51 17.19 -2.25
C ARG A 31 -7.17 16.48 -2.05
N VAL A 32 -6.35 16.95 -1.12
CA VAL A 32 -5.03 16.37 -0.84
C VAL A 32 -5.17 15.08 -0.03
N MET A 33 -6.11 15.02 0.90
CA MET A 33 -6.24 13.94 1.87
C MET A 33 -7.08 12.78 1.34
N SER A 34 -8.35 13.01 0.98
CA SER A 34 -9.29 11.98 0.51
C SER A 34 -9.54 12.03 -1.00
N GLY A 35 -9.15 13.12 -1.67
CA GLY A 35 -9.47 13.35 -3.08
C GLY A 35 -10.91 13.83 -3.28
N PHE A 36 -11.31 14.04 -4.54
CA PHE A 36 -12.69 14.31 -4.90
C PHE A 36 -13.34 13.03 -5.43
N LEU A 37 -14.16 12.37 -4.62
CA LEU A 37 -14.98 11.22 -5.06
C LEU A 37 -16.27 11.72 -5.74
N PRO A 38 -16.64 11.28 -6.96
CA PRO A 38 -15.82 10.80 -8.07
C PRO A 38 -15.33 11.96 -8.94
N ARG A 39 -14.05 11.90 -9.37
CA ARG A 39 -13.32 12.85 -10.26
C ARG A 39 -14.17 14.05 -10.69
N ASP A 40 -14.13 15.10 -9.87
CA ASP A 40 -14.64 16.40 -10.28
C ASP A 40 -14.01 16.74 -11.63
N THR A 41 -14.83 16.96 -12.65
CA THR A 41 -14.34 17.27 -14.01
C THR A 41 -13.59 18.60 -14.04
N ASP A 42 -13.82 19.45 -13.04
CA ASP A 42 -13.14 20.73 -12.87
C ASP A 42 -11.87 20.61 -11.98
N ASP A 43 -11.46 19.41 -11.59
CA ASP A 43 -10.22 19.21 -10.84
C ASP A 43 -9.02 19.67 -11.69
N PRO A 44 -8.22 20.66 -11.24
CA PRO A 44 -7.04 21.09 -11.97
C PRO A 44 -5.94 20.03 -12.04
N ASN A 45 -5.97 18.99 -11.18
CA ASN A 45 -4.92 17.98 -11.09
C ASN A 45 -5.45 16.53 -11.08
N PRO A 46 -6.23 16.08 -12.07
CA PRO A 46 -6.99 14.81 -12.02
C PRO A 46 -6.12 13.53 -11.97
N GLU A 47 -4.81 13.66 -12.22
CA GLU A 47 -3.82 12.57 -12.14
C GLU A 47 -3.14 12.46 -10.77
N GLN A 48 -3.25 13.48 -9.92
CA GLN A 48 -2.66 13.46 -8.59
C GLN A 48 -3.53 12.66 -7.63
N LEU A 49 -2.97 11.56 -7.12
CA LEU A 49 -3.59 10.73 -6.10
C LEU A 49 -3.74 11.47 -4.76
N ALA A 50 -4.78 11.12 -4.03
CA ALA A 50 -4.99 11.57 -2.66
C ALA A 50 -4.12 10.79 -1.66
N LEU A 51 -3.88 11.34 -0.48
CA LEU A 51 -3.08 10.70 0.57
C LEU A 51 -3.68 9.35 0.99
N GLU A 52 -5.00 9.25 1.10
CA GLU A 52 -5.69 7.98 1.40
C GLU A 52 -5.37 6.91 0.36
N GLU A 53 -5.37 7.25 -0.94
CA GLU A 53 -5.01 6.30 -2.01
C GLU A 53 -3.54 5.86 -1.91
N TYR A 54 -2.64 6.73 -1.45
CA TYR A 54 -1.25 6.32 -1.15
C TYR A 54 -1.17 5.39 0.05
N ILE A 55 -1.95 5.65 1.10
CA ILE A 55 -2.01 4.82 2.31
C ILE A 55 -2.56 3.43 1.98
N ASP A 56 -3.60 3.35 1.16
CA ASP A 56 -4.22 2.09 0.73
C ASP A 56 -3.27 1.21 -0.10
N ARG A 57 -2.24 1.81 -0.70
CA ARG A 57 -1.16 1.08 -1.41
C ARG A 57 -0.05 0.60 -0.49
N ILE A 58 0.09 1.10 0.74
CA ILE A 58 1.17 0.67 1.65
C ILE A 58 1.24 -0.86 1.83
N PRO A 59 0.13 -1.60 1.99
CA PRO A 59 0.17 -3.06 2.12
C PRO A 59 0.84 -3.79 0.95
N THR A 60 0.82 -3.23 -0.27
CA THR A 60 1.40 -3.89 -1.46
C THR A 60 2.92 -4.02 -1.36
N TYR A 61 3.58 -3.06 -0.69
CA TYR A 61 5.02 -3.09 -0.43
C TYR A 61 5.46 -4.22 0.53
N PHE A 62 4.52 -4.85 1.23
CA PHE A 62 4.77 -5.97 2.14
C PHE A 62 4.44 -7.34 1.50
N ASN A 63 3.97 -7.36 0.25
CA ASN A 63 3.62 -8.58 -0.46
C ASN A 63 4.77 -9.02 -1.39
N PRO A 64 5.68 -9.93 -0.98
CA PRO A 64 6.82 -10.31 -1.82
C PRO A 64 6.42 -11.10 -3.07
N TYR A 65 5.33 -11.88 -3.02
CA TYR A 65 4.94 -12.84 -4.06
C TYR A 65 3.45 -13.17 -4.00
N ASN A 66 2.81 -13.42 -5.15
CA ASN A 66 1.41 -13.84 -5.22
C ASN A 66 1.17 -15.14 -4.47
N HIS A 67 0.54 -15.04 -3.29
CA HIS A 67 0.17 -16.19 -2.48
C HIS A 67 -1.24 -16.67 -2.85
N PRO A 68 -1.51 -18.00 -2.86
CA PRO A 68 -2.85 -18.54 -3.08
C PRO A 68 -3.91 -18.00 -2.10
N ASP A 69 -3.48 -17.60 -0.90
CA ASP A 69 -4.36 -17.08 0.15
C ASP A 69 -4.67 -15.58 0.00
N LEU A 70 -4.05 -14.89 -0.95
CA LEU A 70 -4.31 -13.48 -1.26
C LEU A 70 -5.16 -13.37 -2.53
N PRO A 71 -6.02 -12.33 -2.66
CA PRO A 71 -6.72 -12.05 -3.91
C PRO A 71 -5.73 -11.95 -5.07
N VAL A 72 -6.07 -12.52 -6.22
CA VAL A 72 -5.22 -12.51 -7.44
C VAL A 72 -4.89 -11.09 -7.90
N GLU A 73 -5.73 -10.13 -7.54
CA GLU A 73 -5.62 -8.70 -7.86
C GLU A 73 -4.63 -7.96 -6.95
N SER A 74 -4.06 -8.63 -5.94
CA SER A 74 -3.13 -8.01 -5.01
C SER A 74 -1.83 -7.67 -5.73
N GLU A 75 -1.47 -6.39 -5.73
CA GLU A 75 -0.16 -5.97 -6.22
C GLU A 75 0.97 -6.58 -5.35
N ILE A 76 2.09 -6.87 -5.99
CA ILE A 76 3.32 -7.32 -5.32
C ILE A 76 4.29 -6.17 -5.14
N ALA A 77 5.11 -6.27 -4.10
CA ALA A 77 6.11 -5.28 -3.77
C ALA A 77 7.06 -5.02 -4.96
N PRO A 78 7.48 -3.78 -5.21
CA PRO A 78 8.51 -3.47 -6.20
C PRO A 78 9.82 -4.23 -5.94
N THR A 79 10.59 -4.50 -7.00
CA THR A 79 11.81 -5.31 -6.94
C THR A 79 12.84 -4.74 -5.96
N GLU A 80 12.94 -3.42 -5.86
CA GLU A 80 13.83 -2.70 -4.96
C GLU A 80 13.50 -2.90 -3.46
N PHE A 81 12.28 -3.33 -3.13
CA PHE A 81 11.88 -3.66 -1.75
C PHE A 81 12.28 -5.08 -1.33
N ILE A 82 12.61 -5.96 -2.27
CA ILE A 82 12.92 -7.38 -2.01
C ILE A 82 14.09 -7.58 -1.05
N PRO A 83 15.23 -6.86 -1.17
CA PRO A 83 16.30 -6.95 -0.18
C PRO A 83 15.87 -6.50 1.22
N TRP A 84 15.03 -5.46 1.31
CA TRP A 84 14.51 -4.97 2.58
C TRP A 84 13.57 -5.99 3.25
N LEU A 85 12.63 -6.58 2.49
CA LEU A 85 11.76 -7.64 3.00
C LEU A 85 12.55 -8.89 3.44
N ALA A 86 13.60 -9.26 2.71
CA ALA A 86 14.46 -10.39 3.10
C ALA A 86 15.16 -10.14 4.45
N SER A 87 15.51 -8.88 4.76
CA SER A 87 16.12 -8.52 6.05
C SER A 87 15.19 -8.76 7.24
N TRP A 88 13.86 -8.60 7.06
CA TRP A 88 12.87 -8.81 8.12
C TRP A 88 12.80 -10.28 8.55
N VAL A 89 13.03 -11.18 7.60
CA VAL A 89 13.01 -12.62 7.82
C VAL A 89 14.42 -13.20 7.94
N ALA A 90 15.46 -12.36 8.11
CA ALA A 90 16.85 -12.80 8.21
C ALA A 90 17.32 -13.73 7.07
N LEU A 91 16.78 -13.54 5.86
CA LEU A 91 17.14 -14.31 4.67
C LEU A 91 18.25 -13.60 3.88
N SER A 92 19.39 -14.26 3.72
CA SER A 92 20.43 -13.82 2.78
C SER A 92 20.05 -14.24 1.37
N LEU A 93 19.71 -13.27 0.52
CA LEU A 93 19.44 -13.50 -0.89
C LEU A 93 20.76 -13.72 -1.63
N ARG A 94 20.81 -14.78 -2.45
CA ARG A 94 21.96 -15.02 -3.31
C ARG A 94 21.84 -14.22 -4.60
N ASP A 95 22.95 -13.69 -5.09
CA ASP A 95 22.97 -12.88 -6.32
C ASP A 95 22.65 -13.68 -7.58
N ASP A 96 22.96 -14.98 -7.58
CA ASP A 96 22.70 -15.88 -8.71
C ASP A 96 21.23 -16.33 -8.81
N TRP A 97 20.38 -15.98 -7.84
CA TRP A 97 18.96 -16.25 -7.91
C TRP A 97 18.24 -15.24 -8.81
N ASN A 98 17.35 -15.75 -9.67
CA ASN A 98 16.39 -14.91 -10.36
C ASN A 98 15.40 -14.28 -9.36
N GLU A 99 14.75 -13.19 -9.77
CA GLU A 99 13.86 -12.41 -8.91
C GLU A 99 12.69 -13.25 -8.39
N GLU A 100 12.09 -14.08 -9.24
CA GLU A 100 10.96 -14.93 -8.87
C GLU A 100 11.33 -15.89 -7.72
N THR A 101 12.53 -16.48 -7.80
CA THR A 101 13.06 -17.36 -6.75
C THR A 101 13.27 -16.59 -5.46
N LYS A 102 13.87 -15.38 -5.51
CA LYS A 102 14.05 -14.53 -4.32
C LYS A 102 12.71 -14.25 -3.63
N ARG A 103 11.70 -13.83 -4.40
CA ARG A 103 10.35 -13.52 -3.93
C ARG A 103 9.66 -14.72 -3.30
N ARG A 104 9.68 -15.87 -3.99
CA ARG A 104 9.08 -17.12 -3.50
C ARG A 104 9.76 -17.63 -2.23
N PHE A 105 11.08 -17.49 -2.12
CA PHE A 105 11.79 -17.87 -0.89
C PHE A 105 11.38 -16.97 0.27
N ILE A 106 11.34 -15.65 0.09
CA ILE A 106 10.91 -14.71 1.15
C ILE A 106 9.50 -15.07 1.65
N SER A 107 8.56 -15.36 0.75
CA SER A 107 7.18 -15.70 1.14
C SER A 107 7.05 -17.03 1.90
N ASN A 108 7.99 -17.96 1.72
CA ASN A 108 7.93 -19.30 2.30
C ASN A 108 8.99 -19.57 3.38
N ILE A 109 9.89 -18.62 3.68
CA ILE A 109 11.05 -18.92 4.52
C ILE A 109 10.69 -19.20 5.99
N VAL A 110 9.66 -18.55 6.52
CA VAL A 110 9.25 -18.70 7.92
C VAL A 110 8.89 -20.16 8.27
N PRO A 111 7.99 -20.85 7.55
CA PRO A 111 7.74 -22.27 7.80
C PRO A 111 8.97 -23.15 7.54
N LEU A 112 9.82 -22.80 6.56
CA LEU A 112 11.05 -23.54 6.27
C LEU A 112 12.05 -23.50 7.43
N TYR A 113 12.19 -22.36 8.12
CA TYR A 113 13.06 -22.28 9.30
C TYR A 113 12.60 -23.18 10.44
N ARG A 114 11.30 -23.45 10.58
CA ARG A 114 10.77 -24.38 11.59
C ARG A 114 11.19 -25.83 11.33
N GLN A 115 11.47 -26.18 10.06
CA GLN A 115 11.88 -27.51 9.63
C GLN A 115 13.39 -27.66 9.49
N ARG A 116 14.17 -26.66 9.91
CA ARG A 116 15.64 -26.66 9.77
C ARG A 116 16.25 -27.88 10.48
N GLY A 117 17.18 -28.54 9.79
CA GLY A 117 17.85 -29.76 10.31
C GLY A 117 17.08 -31.06 10.09
N THR A 118 15.88 -31.01 9.47
CA THR A 118 15.14 -32.21 9.07
C THR A 118 15.43 -32.57 7.60
N LYS A 119 15.31 -33.85 7.24
CA LYS A 119 15.39 -34.30 5.84
C LYS A 119 14.34 -33.62 4.95
N ALA A 120 13.15 -33.38 5.49
CA ALA A 120 12.07 -32.70 4.79
C ALA A 120 12.41 -31.24 4.49
N GLY A 121 12.93 -30.51 5.49
CA GLY A 121 13.36 -29.12 5.33
C GLY A 121 14.53 -28.97 4.35
N VAL A 122 15.53 -29.86 4.43
CA VAL A 122 16.65 -29.85 3.47
C VAL A 122 16.16 -30.07 2.04
N LYS A 123 15.22 -31.00 1.81
CA LYS A 123 14.67 -31.25 0.47
C LYS A 123 13.88 -30.06 -0.09
N GLN A 124 13.31 -29.20 0.77
CA GLN A 124 12.59 -27.99 0.33
C GLN A 124 13.52 -26.78 0.10
N MET A 125 14.75 -26.80 0.63
CA MET A 125 15.73 -25.73 0.47
C MET A 125 16.76 -25.97 -0.65
N LEU A 126 16.81 -27.21 -1.18
CA LEU A 126 17.65 -27.62 -2.32
C LEU A 126 16.93 -27.38 -3.65
#